data_AF-K7N7Y6-F1
#
_entry.id   AF-K7N7Y6-F1
#
_cell.length_a   1.000
_cell.length_b   1.000
_cell.length_c   1.000
_cell.angle_alpha   90.00
_cell.angle_beta   90.00
_cell.angle_gamma   90.00
#
_symmetry.space_group_name_H-M   'P 1'
#
loop_
_entity.id
_entity.type
_entity.pdbx_description
1 polymer ?
#
loop_
_entity_poly.entity_id
_entity_poly.type
_entity_poly.pdbx_seq_one_letter_code
_entity_poly.pdbx_strand_id
1 'polypeptide(L)'
;GQALNKLMPKIVSAIIYMVGQPNAGVTFLGHQCLVESTRQPDGFYTAKMSCASWTHDNPIVGEGRSRVELEALKGSITNFVQTASNYKKFTIDEVEDWIASY
;
A
#
# COMPACT_ATOMS: atom_id res chain seq x y z
N GLY A 1 14.29 9.58 3.19
CA GLY A 1 14.09 9.94 1.77
C GLY A 1 14.63 8.88 0.82
N GLN A 2 15.95 8.76 0.65
CA GLN A 2 16.54 7.89 -0.38
C GLN A 2 16.40 6.37 -0.14
N ALA A 3 16.43 5.89 1.11
CA ALA A 3 16.31 4.45 1.40
C ALA A 3 14.90 3.91 1.07
N LEU A 4 13.85 4.59 1.53
CA LEU A 4 12.46 4.21 1.22
C LEU A 4 12.20 4.18 -0.29
N ASN A 5 12.74 5.14 -1.05
CA ASN A 5 12.56 5.17 -2.50
C ASN A 5 13.15 3.93 -3.21
N LYS A 6 14.20 3.32 -2.65
CA LYS A 6 14.78 2.08 -3.19
C LYS A 6 13.93 0.86 -2.87
N LEU A 7 13.23 0.87 -1.72
CA LEU A 7 12.38 -0.24 -1.28
C LEU A 7 10.96 -0.16 -1.85
N MET A 8 10.47 1.04 -2.18
CA MET A 8 9.10 1.28 -2.66
C MET A 8 8.67 0.34 -3.79
N PRO A 9 9.48 0.09 -4.85
CA PRO A 9 9.08 -0.86 -5.90
C PRO A 9 8.86 -2.29 -5.38
N LYS A 10 9.66 -2.73 -4.40
CA LYS A 10 9.52 -4.05 -3.77
C LYS A 10 8.26 -4.11 -2.91
N ILE A 11 8.02 -3.09 -2.08
CA ILE A 11 6.82 -2.97 -1.25
C ILE A 11 5.56 -3.04 -2.10
N VAL A 12 5.52 -2.23 -3.16
CA VAL A 12 4.39 -2.18 -4.10
C VAL A 12 4.19 -3.54 -4.76
N SER A 13 5.26 -4.18 -5.23
CA SER A 13 5.16 -5.49 -5.88
C SER A 13 4.63 -6.58 -4.94
N ALA A 14 5.09 -6.60 -3.69
CA ALA A 14 4.61 -7.52 -2.67
C ALA A 14 3.11 -7.32 -2.40
N ILE A 15 2.68 -6.08 -2.18
CA ILE A 15 1.27 -5.80 -1.90
C ILE A 15 0.36 -6.11 -3.09
N ILE A 16 0.78 -5.78 -4.32
CA ILE A 16 0.04 -6.15 -5.53
C ILE A 16 -0.11 -7.66 -5.67
N TYR A 17 0.94 -8.43 -5.36
CA TYR A 17 0.83 -9.88 -5.38
C TYR A 17 -0.22 -10.37 -4.38
N MET A 18 -0.23 -9.87 -3.13
CA MET A 18 -1.23 -10.24 -2.12
C MET A 18 -2.66 -9.90 -2.56
N VAL A 19 -2.87 -8.74 -3.18
CA VAL A 19 -4.17 -8.34 -3.74
C VAL A 19 -4.67 -9.34 -4.78
N GLY A 20 -3.77 -9.92 -5.57
CA GLY A 20 -4.11 -10.94 -6.56
C GLY A 20 -4.42 -12.32 -5.98
N GLN A 21 -4.19 -12.55 -4.67
CA GLN A 21 -4.45 -13.84 -4.01
C GLN A 21 -5.87 -13.87 -3.41
N PRO A 22 -6.77 -14.75 -3.89
CA PRO A 22 -8.19 -14.70 -3.50
C PRO A 22 -8.48 -14.97 -2.02
N ASN A 23 -7.54 -15.54 -1.26
CA ASN A 23 -7.76 -15.93 0.15
C ASN A 23 -6.66 -15.45 1.12
N ALA A 24 -5.66 -14.69 0.67
CA ALA A 24 -4.48 -14.40 1.50
C ALA A 24 -4.67 -13.20 2.44
N GLY A 25 -5.66 -12.34 2.18
CA GLY A 25 -5.71 -11.02 2.78
C GLY A 25 -4.50 -10.16 2.38
N VAL A 26 -4.54 -8.87 2.66
CA VAL A 26 -3.38 -7.99 2.46
C VAL A 26 -2.82 -7.64 3.82
N THR A 27 -1.52 -7.85 4.00
CA THR A 27 -0.81 -7.43 5.21
C THR A 27 0.38 -6.56 4.86
N PHE A 28 0.67 -5.56 5.68
CA PHE A 28 1.90 -4.77 5.57
C PHE A 28 2.50 -4.59 6.96
N LEU A 29 3.77 -4.96 7.12
CA LEU A 29 4.45 -5.01 8.43
C LEU A 29 3.65 -5.83 9.48
N GLY A 30 3.01 -6.93 9.06
CA GLY A 30 2.18 -7.76 9.93
C GLY A 30 0.80 -7.20 10.27
N HIS A 31 0.47 -5.98 9.82
CA HIS A 31 -0.85 -5.38 10.03
C HIS A 31 -1.79 -5.68 8.87
N GLN A 32 -3.03 -6.04 9.19
CA GLN A 32 -4.06 -6.25 8.17
C GLN A 32 -4.44 -4.92 7.51
N CYS A 33 -4.48 -4.95 6.18
CA CYS A 33 -4.82 -3.83 5.34
C CYS A 33 -5.94 -4.19 4.37
N LEU A 34 -6.70 -3.20 3.97
CA LEU A 34 -7.63 -3.27 2.86
C LEU A 34 -7.04 -2.51 1.68
N VAL A 35 -7.01 -3.16 0.52
CA VAL A 35 -6.65 -2.55 -0.75
C VAL A 35 -7.75 -2.87 -1.73
N GLU A 36 -8.40 -1.84 -2.26
CA GLU A 36 -9.55 -1.97 -3.13
C GLU A 36 -9.47 -1.00 -4.31
N SER A 37 -9.99 -1.43 -5.46
CA SER A 37 -10.13 -0.61 -6.66
C SER A 37 -11.59 -0.59 -7.10
N THR A 38 -12.01 0.51 -7.71
CA THR A 38 -13.34 0.67 -8.27
C THR A 38 -13.27 1.43 -9.58
N ARG A 39 -13.89 0.89 -10.62
CA ARG A 39 -14.04 1.57 -11.91
C ARG A 39 -15.12 2.65 -11.80
N GLN A 40 -14.73 3.88 -12.08
CA GLN A 40 -15.58 5.07 -12.05
C GLN A 40 -16.33 5.26 -13.39
N PRO A 41 -17.46 6.00 -13.39
CA PRO A 41 -18.26 6.24 -14.60
C PRO A 41 -17.51 6.96 -15.72
N ASP A 42 -16.49 7.76 -15.39
CA ASP A 42 -15.63 8.49 -16.33
C ASP A 42 -14.54 7.60 -16.98
N GLY A 43 -14.53 6.31 -16.67
CA GLY A 43 -13.58 5.33 -17.20
C GLY A 43 -12.24 5.25 -16.45
N PHE A 44 -12.04 6.01 -15.38
CA PHE A 44 -10.88 5.84 -14.50
C PHE A 44 -11.12 4.78 -13.43
N TYR A 45 -10.06 4.19 -12.93
CA TYR A 45 -10.05 3.43 -11.68
C TYR A 45 -9.61 4.35 -10.55
N THR A 46 -10.32 4.31 -9.44
CA THR A 46 -9.85 4.81 -8.15
C THR A 46 -9.49 3.62 -7.28
N ALA A 47 -8.39 3.71 -6.55
CA ALA A 47 -7.96 2.70 -5.61
C ALA A 47 -7.64 3.32 -4.25
N LYS A 48 -7.86 2.55 -3.19
CA LYS A 48 -7.59 2.94 -1.82
C LYS A 48 -6.84 1.84 -1.10
N MET A 49 -5.84 2.23 -0.32
CA MET A 49 -5.17 1.38 0.66
C MET A 49 -5.37 1.98 2.06
N SER A 50 -5.76 1.15 3.02
CA SER A 50 -5.86 1.53 4.43
C SER A 50 -5.50 0.36 5.34
N CYS A 51 -4.92 0.64 6.52
CA CYS A 51 -4.64 -0.36 7.55
C CYS A 51 -5.21 0.16 8.88
N ALA A 52 -6.54 0.19 8.99
CA ALA A 52 -7.27 0.96 9.99
C ALA A 52 -6.92 0.61 11.45
N SER A 53 -6.64 -0.66 11.76
CA SER A 53 -6.24 -1.08 13.10
C SER A 53 -4.86 -0.55 13.50
N TRP A 54 -3.95 -0.39 12.55
CA TRP A 54 -2.60 0.11 12.77
C TRP A 54 -2.51 1.63 12.79
N THR A 55 -3.32 2.31 11.98
CA THR A 55 -3.29 3.77 11.82
C THR A 55 -4.42 4.47 12.60
N HIS A 56 -5.05 3.83 13.59
CA HIS A 56 -6.21 4.39 14.29
C HIS A 56 -5.98 5.78 14.94
N ASP A 57 -4.81 6.01 15.55
CA ASP A 57 -4.49 7.33 16.15
C ASP A 57 -4.31 8.45 15.13
N ASN A 58 -3.96 8.10 13.89
CA ASN A 58 -3.76 9.03 12.78
C ASN A 58 -4.17 8.31 11.50
N PRO A 59 -5.48 8.30 11.15
CA PRO A 59 -5.99 7.53 10.02
C PRO A 59 -5.28 7.90 8.73
N ILE A 60 -4.64 6.91 8.10
CA ILE A 60 -3.94 7.08 6.83
C ILE A 60 -4.68 6.28 5.77
N VAL A 61 -5.02 6.95 4.67
CA VAL A 61 -5.56 6.35 3.46
C VAL A 61 -4.66 6.78 2.31
N GLY A 62 -4.10 5.80 1.59
CA GLY A 62 -3.43 6.06 0.34
C GLY A 62 -4.42 5.97 -0.81
N GLU A 63 -4.47 6.97 -1.67
CA GLU A 63 -5.38 7.02 -2.80
C GLU A 63 -4.60 6.96 -4.12
N GLY A 64 -5.14 6.30 -5.12
CA GLY A 64 -4.59 6.26 -6.46
C GLY A 64 -5.69 6.40 -7.50
N ARG A 65 -5.40 7.08 -8.61
CA ARG A 65 -6.34 7.21 -9.74
C ARG A 65 -5.60 7.08 -11.05
N SER A 66 -6.08 6.19 -11.92
CA SER A 66 -5.49 5.96 -13.24
C SER A 66 -6.52 5.35 -14.19
N ARG A 67 -6.30 5.46 -15.51
CA ARG A 67 -7.09 4.72 -16.51
C ARG A 67 -6.81 3.22 -16.48
N VAL A 68 -5.70 2.81 -15.85
CA VAL A 68 -5.28 1.42 -15.70
C VAL A 68 -5.41 1.03 -14.22
N GLU A 69 -6.18 -0.01 -13.93
CA GLU A 69 -6.45 -0.46 -12.56
C GLU A 69 -5.18 -0.73 -11.76
N LEU A 70 -4.23 -1.47 -12.36
CA LEU A 70 -2.94 -1.78 -11.73
C LEU A 70 -2.18 -0.51 -11.32
N GLU A 71 -2.21 0.54 -12.14
CA GLU A 71 -1.52 1.79 -11.82
C GLU A 71 -2.27 2.59 -10.73
N ALA A 72 -3.60 2.49 -10.67
CA ALA A 72 -4.36 3.05 -9.55
C ALA A 72 -3.99 2.35 -8.24
N LEU A 73 -3.92 1.01 -8.23
CA LEU A 73 -3.51 0.23 -7.06
C LEU A 73 -2.09 0.60 -6.62
N LYS A 74 -1.11 0.60 -7.54
CA LYS A 74 0.28 1.01 -7.23
C LYS A 74 0.35 2.43 -6.65
N GLY A 75 -0.43 3.36 -7.19
CA GLY A 75 -0.53 4.73 -6.68
C GLY A 75 -1.07 4.77 -5.25
N SER A 76 -2.14 4.03 -4.96
CA SER A 76 -2.73 3.96 -3.61
C SER A 76 -1.75 3.40 -2.58
N ILE A 77 -1.01 2.34 -2.94
CA ILE A 77 0.00 1.72 -2.07
C ILE A 77 1.16 2.69 -1.82
N THR A 78 1.69 3.31 -2.89
CA THR A 78 2.80 4.26 -2.78
C THR A 78 2.44 5.44 -1.88
N ASN A 79 1.24 6.02 -2.07
CA ASN A 79 0.76 7.13 -1.27
C ASN A 79 0.54 6.74 0.20
N PHE A 80 0.00 5.54 0.46
CA PHE A 80 -0.16 5.03 1.81
C PHE A 80 1.20 4.88 2.51
N VAL A 81 2.14 4.17 1.90
CA VAL A 81 3.47 3.87 2.47
C VAL A 81 4.26 5.17 2.70
N GLN A 82 4.21 6.11 1.76
CA GLN A 82 4.88 7.40 1.90
C GLN A 82 4.28 8.21 3.06
N THR A 83 2.95 8.24 3.18
CA THR A 83 2.28 8.96 4.26
C THR A 83 2.57 8.31 5.62
N ALA A 84 2.48 6.98 5.71
CA ALA A 84 2.84 6.25 6.93
C ALA A 84 4.30 6.45 7.35
N SER A 85 5.23 6.53 6.39
CA SER A 85 6.62 6.91 6.67
C SER A 85 6.74 8.34 7.20
N ASN A 86 6.00 9.30 6.64
CA ASN A 86 6.00 10.69 7.10
C ASN A 86 5.48 10.82 8.55
N TYR A 87 4.49 10.01 8.92
CA TYR A 87 3.98 9.88 10.30
C TYR A 87 4.84 8.98 11.19
N LYS A 88 5.99 8.50 10.70
CA LYS A 88 6.91 7.61 11.44
C LYS A 88 6.23 6.37 12.00
N LYS A 89 5.28 5.79 11.25
CA LYS A 89 4.57 4.56 11.63
C LYS A 89 5.47 3.32 11.59
N PHE A 90 6.61 3.41 10.93
CA PHE A 90 7.61 2.34 10.80
C PHE A 90 9.00 2.93 10.51
N THR A 91 10.00 2.08 10.64
CA THR A 91 11.42 2.30 10.32
C THR A 91 11.79 1.58 9.01
N ILE A 92 12.94 1.94 8.44
CA ILE A 92 13.42 1.28 7.21
C ILE A 92 13.75 -0.19 7.49
N ASP A 93 14.36 -0.49 8.64
CA ASP A 93 14.76 -1.84 9.03
C ASP A 93 13.54 -2.77 9.13
N GLU A 94 12.42 -2.31 9.72
CA GLU A 94 11.16 -3.07 9.75
C GLU A 94 10.64 -3.41 8.35
N VAL A 95 10.81 -2.50 7.38
CA VAL A 95 10.41 -2.73 5.99
C VAL A 95 11.35 -3.72 5.31
N GLU A 96 12.65 -3.64 5.57
CA GLU A 96 13.64 -4.57 5.02
C GLU A 96 13.40 -5.99 5.54
N ASP A 97 13.17 -6.14 6.85
CA ASP A 97 12.84 -7.42 7.48
C ASP A 97 11.53 -8.00 6.93
N TRP A 98 10.50 -7.15 6.79
CA TRP A 98 9.22 -7.57 6.23
C TRP A 98 9.36 -8.02 4.77
N ILE A 99 10.10 -7.29 3.94
CA ILE A 99 10.37 -7.68 2.54
C ILE A 99 11.16 -8.99 2.49
N ALA A 100 12.11 -9.22 3.40
CA ALA A 100 12.89 -10.46 3.42
C ALA A 100 12.06 -11.69 3.81
N SER A 101 10.94 -11.48 4.51
CA SER A 101 9.99 -12.54 4.89
C SER A 101 8.96 -12.88 3.80
N TYR A 102 8.99 -12.17 2.67
CA TYR A 102 8.00 -12.21 1.58
C TYR A 102 8.62 -12.68 0.26
#